data_AF-A0AAF0RQV3-F1
#
_entry.id   AF-A0AAF0RQV3-F1
#
_cell.length_a   1.000
_cell.length_b   1.000
_cell.length_c   1.000
_cell.angle_alpha   90.00
_cell.angle_beta   90.00
_cell.angle_gamma   90.00
#
_symmetry.space_group_name_H-M   'P 1'
#
loop_
_entity.id
_entity.type
_entity.pdbx_description
1 polymer ?
#
loop_
_entity_poly.entity_id
_entity_poly.type
_entity_poly.pdbx_seq_one_letter_code
_entity_poly.pdbx_strand_id
1 'polypeptide(L)'
;MTISAVVLASVALSGCSLLRGSDDALPAPSTPPATTPTPSDTATASADGESAADLLEASANPRTPTPAPTEAAAPAPTLTPIPAGTVLAQGDVASPKGSIHFHFRMVANGDDSFTAQYSGITSTLPVPVGVGLFDLSRKVGDGLTYRGVGDHTLGGPTSSPVSVNVPLSGSGVDPSHLGTLVTYSAATPGQDVPVEIAADKVLAVTTVRWSVPARQTNVHPKDAGARANANGQVTAAAASGAPKTYRVAPDDLIGDVAARFGISVRDLVWLNEGVQVFGEDQHLYQDTSLNLDPLGR
;
A
#
# COMPACT_ATOMS: atom_id res chain seq x y z
N MET A 1 -6.17 36.11 35.07
CA MET A 1 -6.66 35.61 36.38
C MET A 1 -7.27 34.26 36.10
N THR A 2 -6.75 33.11 36.50
CA THR A 2 -5.81 32.71 37.55
C THR A 2 -4.87 31.62 37.02
N ILE A 3 -3.64 31.62 37.56
CA ILE A 3 -2.47 30.83 37.18
C ILE A 3 -2.46 29.55 38.03
N SER A 4 -2.19 28.39 37.41
CA SER A 4 -1.90 27.14 38.15
C SER A 4 -0.42 26.78 37.99
N ALA A 5 0.25 26.64 39.13
CA ALA A 5 1.69 26.53 39.28
C ALA A 5 2.19 25.08 39.16
N VAL A 6 3.35 24.95 38.51
CA VAL A 6 4.16 23.74 38.39
C VAL A 6 5.02 23.59 39.65
N VAL A 7 5.00 22.40 40.28
CA VAL A 7 5.90 22.06 41.40
C VAL A 7 7.02 21.16 40.87
N LEU A 8 8.22 21.71 40.82
CA LEU A 8 9.50 21.01 40.61
C LEU A 8 10.01 20.52 41.97
N ALA A 9 10.31 19.23 42.09
CA ALA A 9 10.98 18.66 43.26
C ALA A 9 12.43 18.30 42.90
N SER A 10 13.37 19.08 43.44
CA SER A 10 14.81 18.86 43.41
C SER A 10 15.26 18.05 44.63
N VAL A 11 15.93 16.92 44.43
CA VAL A 11 16.60 16.17 45.51
C VAL A 11 18.10 16.45 45.47
N ALA A 12 18.60 17.03 46.55
CA ALA A 12 20.00 17.42 46.74
C ALA A 12 20.83 16.26 47.32
N LEU A 13 22.07 16.14 46.84
CA LEU A 13 23.12 15.30 47.43
C LEU A 13 23.59 15.88 48.77
N SER A 14 23.92 15.01 49.72
CA SER A 14 24.75 15.36 50.88
C SER A 14 25.54 14.13 51.33
N GLY A 15 26.86 14.27 51.39
CA GLY A 15 27.78 13.32 52.02
C GLY A 15 28.38 13.87 53.31
N CYS A 16 29.04 12.99 54.08
CA CYS A 16 30.22 13.16 54.96
C CYS A 16 30.37 11.84 55.76
N SER A 17 31.34 10.96 55.47
CA SER A 17 32.73 10.90 55.97
C SER A 17 32.89 10.66 57.49
N LEU A 18 33.52 9.54 57.88
CA LEU A 18 34.66 9.42 58.82
C LEU A 18 34.76 8.01 59.43
N LEU A 19 35.89 7.32 59.23
CA LEU A 19 36.72 6.70 60.28
C LEU A 19 38.01 6.09 59.68
N ARG A 20 39.14 6.59 60.20
CA ARG A 20 40.53 6.06 60.14
C ARG A 20 40.53 4.60 60.65
N GLY A 21 41.39 3.65 60.30
CA GLY A 21 42.72 3.62 59.70
C GLY A 21 43.52 2.54 60.45
N SER A 22 44.18 1.62 59.75
CA SER A 22 45.35 0.85 60.24
C SER A 22 45.99 0.11 59.07
N ASP A 23 47.27 0.42 58.84
CA ASP A 23 48.17 -0.26 57.91
C ASP A 23 48.40 -1.70 58.37
N ASP A 24 48.00 -2.67 57.56
CA ASP A 24 48.52 -4.03 57.63
C ASP A 24 48.76 -4.55 56.21
N ALA A 25 49.91 -5.20 56.02
CA ALA A 25 50.44 -5.59 54.73
C ALA A 25 49.48 -6.52 53.96
N LEU A 26 49.20 -6.16 52.70
CA LEU A 26 48.41 -6.98 51.77
C LEU A 26 49.14 -8.31 51.47
N PRO A 27 48.47 -9.47 51.57
CA PRO A 27 49.07 -10.74 51.17
C PRO A 27 49.20 -10.82 49.64
N ALA A 28 50.32 -11.39 49.17
CA ALA A 28 50.58 -11.60 47.75
C ALA A 28 49.54 -12.55 47.11
N PRO A 29 49.13 -12.33 45.85
CA PRO A 29 48.14 -13.18 45.20
C PRO A 29 48.76 -14.52 44.79
N SER A 30 48.18 -15.62 45.28
CA SER A 30 48.48 -16.98 44.85
C SER A 30 47.79 -17.28 43.51
N THR A 31 48.57 -17.71 42.51
CA THR A 31 48.09 -18.16 41.20
C THR A 31 47.28 -19.47 41.29
N PRO A 32 46.10 -19.58 40.66
CA PRO A 32 45.37 -20.84 40.52
C PRO A 32 46.04 -21.79 39.50
N PRO A 33 45.81 -23.12 39.58
CA PRO A 33 46.38 -24.08 38.64
C PRO A 33 45.79 -23.93 37.24
N ALA A 34 46.65 -24.05 36.23
CA ALA A 34 46.27 -24.06 34.82
C ALA A 34 45.40 -25.28 34.48
N THR A 35 44.13 -25.04 34.16
CA THR A 35 43.29 -26.00 33.44
C THR A 35 43.49 -25.77 31.94
N THR A 36 44.14 -26.72 31.29
CA THR A 36 44.26 -26.79 29.82
C THR A 36 42.87 -26.80 29.19
N PRO A 37 42.53 -25.88 28.28
CA PRO A 37 41.29 -25.98 27.53
C PRO A 37 41.41 -27.16 26.55
N THR A 38 40.57 -28.18 26.73
CA THR A 38 40.24 -29.15 25.70
C THR A 38 39.75 -28.37 24.47
N PRO A 39 40.24 -28.62 23.24
CA PRO A 39 39.69 -27.99 22.06
C PRO A 39 38.23 -28.43 21.94
N SER A 40 37.30 -27.52 22.21
CA SER A 40 35.92 -27.69 21.76
C SER A 40 35.95 -27.67 20.25
N ASP A 41 35.35 -28.68 19.64
CA ASP A 41 35.13 -28.75 18.20
C ASP A 41 34.56 -27.40 17.74
N THR A 42 35.37 -26.65 16.99
CA THR A 42 34.89 -25.53 16.21
C THR A 42 33.83 -26.10 15.30
N ALA A 43 32.56 -25.81 15.59
CA ALA A 43 31.50 -25.97 14.62
C ALA A 43 31.91 -25.15 13.40
N THR A 44 32.40 -25.84 12.36
CA THR A 44 32.58 -25.27 11.03
C THR A 44 31.23 -24.69 10.65
N ALA A 45 31.12 -23.37 10.62
CA ALA A 45 29.97 -22.71 10.04
C ALA A 45 29.80 -23.28 8.62
N SER A 46 28.69 -23.94 8.35
CA SER A 46 28.31 -24.28 6.98
C SER A 46 28.19 -22.95 6.26
N ALA A 47 29.10 -22.70 5.33
CA ALA A 47 29.14 -21.50 4.50
C ALA A 47 28.08 -21.61 3.38
N ASP A 48 26.83 -21.83 3.77
CA ASP A 48 25.70 -21.97 2.83
C ASP A 48 24.72 -20.78 2.93
N GLY A 49 25.03 -19.75 3.71
CA GLY A 49 24.26 -18.50 3.74
C GLY A 49 25.03 -17.36 3.10
N GLU A 50 24.38 -16.59 2.23
CA GLU A 50 24.91 -15.34 1.68
C GLU A 50 25.36 -14.43 2.83
N SER A 51 26.57 -13.84 2.73
CA SER A 51 27.03 -12.96 3.79
C SER A 51 26.24 -11.64 3.75
N ALA A 52 26.17 -10.94 4.89
CA ALA A 52 25.50 -9.63 4.93
C ALA A 52 26.12 -8.62 3.95
N ALA A 53 27.42 -8.74 3.63
CA ALA A 53 28.08 -7.90 2.63
C ALA A 53 27.61 -8.25 1.21
N ASP A 54 27.49 -9.54 0.89
CA ASP A 54 27.00 -10.00 -0.42
C ASP A 54 25.55 -9.58 -0.63
N LEU A 55 24.69 -9.69 0.39
CA LEU A 55 23.30 -9.25 0.33
C LEU A 55 23.17 -7.73 0.11
N LEU A 56 24.04 -6.93 0.73
CA LEU A 56 24.08 -5.49 0.51
C LEU A 56 24.45 -5.16 -0.94
N GLU A 57 25.45 -5.84 -1.51
CA GLU A 57 25.81 -5.66 -2.92
C GLU A 57 24.70 -6.15 -3.87
N ALA A 58 24.06 -7.28 -3.57
CA ALA A 58 22.97 -7.83 -4.35
C ALA A 58 21.72 -6.95 -4.31
N SER A 59 21.46 -6.26 -3.19
CA SER A 59 20.34 -5.32 -3.07
C SER A 59 20.43 -4.14 -4.05
N ALA A 60 21.64 -3.81 -4.52
CA ALA A 60 21.83 -2.80 -5.56
C ALA A 60 21.44 -3.30 -6.97
N ASN A 61 21.20 -4.61 -7.13
CA ASN A 61 20.92 -5.26 -8.41
C ASN A 61 19.65 -6.15 -8.32
N PRO A 62 18.46 -5.54 -8.15
CA PRO A 62 17.21 -6.29 -8.04
C PRO A 62 16.90 -7.08 -9.30
N ARG A 63 16.23 -8.23 -9.11
CA ARG A 63 15.75 -9.09 -10.20
C ARG A 63 14.30 -9.49 -10.00
N THR A 64 13.65 -9.87 -11.10
CA THR A 64 12.33 -10.51 -11.05
C THR A 64 12.46 -11.89 -10.40
N PRO A 65 11.54 -12.26 -9.50
CA PRO A 65 11.55 -13.59 -8.91
C PRO A 65 11.45 -14.69 -9.96
N THR A 66 12.20 -15.77 -9.73
CA THR A 66 12.19 -16.96 -10.57
C THR A 66 11.51 -18.10 -9.81
N PRO A 67 10.35 -18.60 -10.29
CA PRO A 67 9.68 -19.73 -9.66
C PRO A 67 10.49 -21.01 -9.83
N ALA A 68 10.37 -21.93 -8.87
CA ALA A 68 10.99 -23.24 -8.98
C ALA A 68 10.42 -24.01 -10.20
N PRO A 69 11.18 -24.91 -10.85
CA PRO A 69 10.72 -25.64 -12.04
C PRO A 69 9.40 -26.41 -11.85
N THR A 70 9.19 -26.98 -10.66
CA THR A 70 7.96 -27.69 -10.31
C THR A 70 6.75 -26.74 -10.25
N GLU A 71 6.94 -25.51 -9.78
CA GLU A 71 5.88 -24.49 -9.78
C GLU A 71 5.58 -23.96 -11.18
N ALA A 72 6.60 -23.85 -12.03
CA ALA A 72 6.43 -23.40 -13.41
C ALA A 72 5.50 -24.34 -14.23
N ALA A 73 5.40 -25.61 -13.84
CA ALA A 73 4.52 -26.61 -14.44
C ALA A 73 3.06 -26.55 -13.94
N ALA A 74 2.76 -25.80 -12.87
CA ALA A 74 1.41 -25.63 -12.37
C ALA A 74 0.56 -24.75 -13.33
N PRO A 75 -0.78 -24.87 -13.29
CA PRO A 75 -1.66 -23.99 -14.06
C PRO A 75 -1.36 -22.51 -13.79
N ALA A 76 -1.40 -21.69 -14.83
CA ALA A 76 -1.21 -20.25 -14.67
C ALA A 76 -2.32 -19.65 -13.77
N PRO A 77 -2.01 -18.58 -13.02
CA PRO A 77 -3.03 -17.84 -12.28
C PRO A 77 -4.05 -17.23 -13.25
N THR A 78 -5.32 -17.25 -12.84
CA THR A 78 -6.46 -16.79 -13.63
C THR A 78 -7.40 -15.96 -12.76
N LEU A 79 -8.08 -15.01 -13.40
CA LEU A 79 -9.22 -14.30 -12.83
C LEU A 79 -10.27 -14.18 -13.93
N THR A 80 -11.51 -14.56 -13.62
CA THR A 80 -12.60 -14.53 -14.60
C THR A 80 -12.81 -13.10 -15.06
N PRO A 81 -12.71 -12.80 -16.37
CA PRO A 81 -12.87 -11.44 -16.87
C PRO A 81 -14.33 -10.99 -16.75
N ILE A 82 -14.54 -9.68 -16.60
CA ILE A 82 -15.86 -9.08 -16.71
C ILE A 82 -16.13 -8.84 -18.21
N PRO A 83 -17.28 -9.28 -18.77
CA PRO A 83 -17.57 -9.07 -20.18
C PRO A 83 -17.52 -7.60 -20.60
N ALA A 84 -16.93 -7.33 -21.77
CA ALA A 84 -16.88 -5.99 -22.36
C ALA A 84 -18.29 -5.38 -22.50
N GLY A 85 -18.42 -4.10 -22.19
CA GLY A 85 -19.70 -3.38 -22.23
C GLY A 85 -20.58 -3.55 -20.98
N THR A 86 -20.16 -4.35 -19.99
CA THR A 86 -20.87 -4.46 -18.71
C THR A 86 -20.82 -3.12 -17.98
N VAL A 87 -21.99 -2.58 -17.63
CA VAL A 87 -22.11 -1.37 -16.79
C VAL A 87 -22.00 -1.77 -15.33
N LEU A 88 -20.97 -1.26 -14.66
CA LEU A 88 -20.66 -1.58 -13.27
C LEU A 88 -21.20 -0.54 -12.30
N ALA A 89 -21.33 0.71 -12.72
CA ALA A 89 -21.96 1.77 -11.95
C ALA A 89 -22.50 2.83 -12.91
N GLN A 90 -23.55 3.53 -12.52
CA GLN A 90 -24.04 4.68 -13.26
C GLN A 90 -24.86 5.60 -12.35
N GLY A 91 -25.03 6.84 -12.78
CA GLY A 91 -25.85 7.81 -12.07
C GLY A 91 -25.72 9.20 -12.65
N ASP A 92 -26.49 10.12 -12.08
CA ASP A 92 -26.48 11.52 -12.46
C ASP A 92 -25.73 12.34 -11.41
N VAL A 93 -24.99 13.33 -11.89
CA VAL A 93 -24.29 14.32 -11.07
C VAL A 93 -24.98 15.66 -11.25
N ALA A 94 -25.24 16.32 -10.14
CA ALA A 94 -25.66 17.71 -10.08
C ALA A 94 -24.86 18.40 -8.97
N SER A 95 -24.16 19.48 -9.29
CA SER A 95 -23.53 20.30 -8.25
C SER A 95 -24.59 20.90 -7.32
N PRO A 96 -24.30 21.17 -6.03
CA PRO A 96 -25.27 21.77 -5.11
C PRO A 96 -25.84 23.13 -5.59
N LYS A 97 -25.06 23.89 -6.37
CA LYS A 97 -25.48 25.17 -6.94
C LYS A 97 -26.18 25.03 -8.31
N GLY A 98 -26.36 23.81 -8.83
CA GLY A 98 -26.98 23.54 -10.14
C GLY A 98 -26.17 24.04 -11.34
N SER A 99 -24.89 24.36 -11.14
CA SER A 99 -24.03 24.91 -12.20
C SER A 99 -23.42 23.84 -13.09
N ILE A 100 -23.42 22.58 -12.64
CA ILE A 100 -22.85 21.42 -13.35
C ILE A 100 -23.84 20.28 -13.32
N HIS A 101 -24.09 19.67 -14.48
CA HIS A 101 -24.89 18.45 -14.62
C HIS A 101 -24.27 17.51 -15.65
N PHE A 102 -24.28 16.20 -15.36
CA PHE A 102 -23.93 15.15 -16.33
C PHE A 102 -24.39 13.77 -15.83
N HIS A 103 -24.43 12.80 -16.74
CA HIS A 103 -24.60 11.39 -16.44
C HIS A 103 -23.25 10.67 -16.53
N PHE A 104 -22.99 9.71 -15.65
CA PHE A 104 -21.80 8.84 -15.74
C PHE A 104 -22.19 7.37 -15.85
N ARG A 105 -21.39 6.60 -16.59
CA ARG A 105 -21.40 5.13 -16.61
C ARG A 105 -19.99 4.62 -16.49
N MET A 106 -19.76 3.67 -15.60
CA MET A 106 -18.50 2.94 -15.46
C MET A 106 -18.65 1.61 -16.18
N VAL A 107 -17.82 1.36 -17.19
CA VAL A 107 -17.98 0.24 -18.13
C VAL A 107 -16.72 -0.61 -18.18
N ALA A 108 -16.87 -1.93 -18.11
CA ALA A 108 -15.77 -2.87 -18.30
C ALA A 108 -15.40 -3.01 -19.79
N ASN A 109 -14.10 -3.10 -20.09
CA ASN A 109 -13.61 -3.23 -21.46
C ASN A 109 -13.37 -4.70 -21.88
N GLY A 110 -13.42 -5.65 -20.95
CA GLY A 110 -13.24 -7.09 -21.23
C GLY A 110 -11.88 -7.66 -20.84
N ASP A 111 -10.91 -6.80 -20.52
CA ASP A 111 -9.50 -7.10 -20.29
C ASP A 111 -9.00 -6.59 -18.93
N ASP A 112 -9.88 -6.59 -17.92
CA ASP A 112 -9.65 -6.01 -16.59
C ASP A 112 -9.39 -4.49 -16.58
N SER A 113 -9.57 -3.81 -17.72
CA SER A 113 -9.59 -2.36 -17.78
C SER A 113 -11.03 -1.81 -17.81
N PHE A 114 -11.17 -0.55 -17.39
CA PHE A 114 -12.45 0.12 -17.24
C PHE A 114 -12.44 1.51 -17.86
N THR A 115 -13.60 1.95 -18.35
CA THR A 115 -13.82 3.26 -18.94
C THR A 115 -14.95 3.97 -18.21
N ALA A 116 -14.71 5.19 -17.75
CA ALA A 116 -15.74 6.12 -17.34
C ALA A 116 -16.28 6.86 -18.57
N GLN A 117 -17.58 6.70 -18.84
CA GLN A 117 -18.29 7.39 -19.89
C GLN A 117 -19.11 8.51 -19.26
N TYR A 118 -18.77 9.75 -19.57
CA TYR A 118 -19.50 10.92 -19.13
C TYR A 118 -20.29 11.48 -20.31
N SER A 119 -21.58 11.76 -20.10
CA SER A 119 -22.46 12.27 -21.14
C SER A 119 -23.38 13.36 -20.61
N GLY A 120 -23.90 14.18 -21.53
CA GLY A 120 -24.80 15.27 -21.16
C GLY A 120 -24.12 16.35 -20.32
N ILE A 121 -22.80 16.51 -20.43
CA ILE A 121 -22.02 17.42 -19.60
C ILE A 121 -22.42 18.85 -19.92
N THR A 122 -22.87 19.55 -18.87
CA THR A 122 -23.16 20.98 -18.90
C THR A 122 -22.49 21.67 -17.73
N SER A 123 -21.92 22.86 -17.98
CA SER A 123 -21.35 23.74 -16.96
C SER A 123 -21.66 25.20 -17.28
N THR A 124 -22.05 25.96 -16.25
CA THR A 124 -22.20 27.42 -16.30
C THR A 124 -21.09 28.16 -15.55
N LEU A 125 -20.12 27.43 -14.97
CA LEU A 125 -19.02 28.05 -14.24
C LEU A 125 -18.04 28.73 -15.19
N PRO A 126 -17.41 29.86 -14.78
CA PRO A 126 -16.42 30.56 -15.60
C PRO A 126 -15.03 29.89 -15.58
N VAL A 127 -14.96 28.62 -15.18
CA VAL A 127 -13.72 27.83 -15.05
C VAL A 127 -13.94 26.43 -15.60
N PRO A 128 -12.87 25.76 -16.07
CA PRO A 128 -12.93 24.34 -16.37
C PRO A 128 -13.28 23.50 -15.15
N VAL A 129 -13.97 22.40 -15.38
CA VAL A 129 -14.29 21.40 -14.35
C VAL A 129 -13.61 20.08 -14.70
N GLY A 130 -13.15 19.38 -13.68
CA GLY A 130 -12.60 18.04 -13.81
C GLY A 130 -13.34 17.04 -12.93
N VAL A 131 -13.04 15.77 -13.16
CA VAL A 131 -13.60 14.65 -12.39
C VAL A 131 -12.49 13.72 -11.94
N GLY A 132 -12.72 13.04 -10.81
CA GLY A 132 -11.85 11.98 -10.34
C GLY A 132 -12.55 11.10 -9.31
N LEU A 133 -12.11 9.85 -9.23
CA LEU A 133 -12.65 8.85 -8.31
C LEU A 133 -11.78 8.68 -7.08
N PHE A 134 -12.41 8.53 -5.92
CA PHE A 134 -11.75 8.43 -4.63
C PHE A 134 -12.34 7.28 -3.81
N ASP A 135 -11.45 6.61 -3.08
CA ASP A 135 -11.75 5.63 -2.03
C ASP A 135 -12.38 6.30 -0.79
N LEU A 136 -11.77 7.40 -0.35
CA LEU A 136 -12.22 8.19 0.79
C LEU A 136 -13.17 9.28 0.36
N SER A 137 -14.25 9.43 1.13
CA SER A 137 -15.26 10.46 0.88
C SER A 137 -14.68 11.87 0.99
N ARG A 138 -15.02 12.72 0.02
CA ARG A 138 -14.71 14.15 0.01
C ARG A 138 -15.94 14.99 0.33
N LYS A 139 -15.75 16.26 0.65
CA LYS A 139 -16.83 17.22 0.88
C LYS A 139 -16.70 18.40 -0.08
N VAL A 140 -17.85 18.97 -0.43
CA VAL A 140 -17.90 20.20 -1.22
C VAL A 140 -17.19 21.32 -0.47
N GLY A 141 -16.33 22.05 -1.17
CA GLY A 141 -15.48 23.11 -0.61
C GLY A 141 -14.08 22.66 -0.15
N ASP A 142 -13.84 21.34 -0.03
CA ASP A 142 -12.50 20.80 0.23
C ASP A 142 -11.52 21.22 -0.87
N GLY A 143 -10.25 21.38 -0.51
CA GLY A 143 -9.16 21.48 -1.47
C GLY A 143 -8.56 20.10 -1.73
N LEU A 144 -8.42 19.72 -2.99
CA LEU A 144 -7.76 18.47 -3.36
C LEU A 144 -6.24 18.65 -3.35
N THR A 145 -5.55 17.73 -2.69
CA THR A 145 -4.08 17.58 -2.78
C THR A 145 -3.66 16.55 -3.81
N TYR A 146 -4.61 15.75 -4.30
CA TYR A 146 -4.49 14.76 -5.36
C TYR A 146 -5.86 14.59 -6.04
N ARG A 147 -5.88 14.30 -7.34
CA ARG A 147 -7.09 14.37 -8.18
C ARG A 147 -7.85 13.06 -8.35
N GLY A 148 -7.39 11.97 -7.74
CA GLY A 148 -8.09 10.69 -7.77
C GLY A 148 -7.76 9.84 -8.99
N VAL A 149 -8.38 8.67 -9.06
CA VAL A 149 -8.27 7.73 -10.20
C VAL A 149 -9.14 8.22 -11.35
N GLY A 150 -8.65 8.07 -12.59
CA GLY A 150 -9.37 8.52 -13.77
C GLY A 150 -9.53 10.05 -13.84
N ASP A 151 -8.56 10.79 -13.29
CA ASP A 151 -8.53 12.25 -13.35
C ASP A 151 -8.66 12.73 -14.80
N HIS A 152 -9.65 13.60 -15.04
CA HIS A 152 -9.85 14.18 -16.37
C HIS A 152 -10.53 15.54 -16.28
N THR A 153 -10.03 16.50 -17.06
CA THR A 153 -10.71 17.79 -17.25
C THR A 153 -11.80 17.63 -18.30
N LEU A 154 -13.06 17.85 -17.91
CA LEU A 154 -14.23 17.76 -18.80
C LEU A 154 -14.39 18.99 -19.71
N GLY A 155 -13.74 20.11 -19.36
CA GLY A 155 -13.77 21.36 -20.11
C GLY A 155 -14.43 22.50 -19.33
N GLY A 156 -14.57 23.65 -20.00
CA GLY A 156 -15.12 24.90 -19.49
C GLY A 156 -16.64 25.00 -19.57
N PRO A 157 -17.19 26.22 -19.45
CA PRO A 157 -18.62 26.46 -19.65
C PRO A 157 -19.08 26.01 -21.03
N THR A 158 -20.28 25.44 -21.09
CA THR A 158 -20.81 24.76 -22.27
C THR A 158 -22.00 25.51 -22.86
N SER A 159 -22.04 25.67 -24.19
CA SER A 159 -23.24 26.15 -24.91
C SER A 159 -24.16 25.01 -25.37
N SER A 160 -23.68 23.77 -25.35
CA SER A 160 -24.41 22.54 -25.67
C SER A 160 -23.82 21.36 -24.90
N PRO A 161 -24.58 20.28 -24.64
CA PRO A 161 -24.06 19.13 -23.91
C PRO A 161 -22.88 18.44 -24.60
N VAL A 162 -21.90 18.00 -23.81
CA VAL A 162 -20.69 17.29 -24.28
C VAL A 162 -20.63 15.88 -23.69
N SER A 163 -19.89 14.98 -24.33
CA SER A 163 -19.59 13.64 -23.84
C SER A 163 -18.11 13.33 -23.97
N VAL A 164 -17.57 12.55 -23.04
CA VAL A 164 -16.16 12.10 -23.05
C VAL A 164 -16.02 10.71 -22.43
N ASN A 165 -15.07 9.94 -22.95
CA ASN A 165 -14.69 8.64 -22.41
C ASN A 165 -13.30 8.77 -21.78
N VAL A 166 -13.17 8.31 -20.54
CA VAL A 166 -11.96 8.44 -19.73
C VAL A 166 -11.53 7.06 -19.26
N PRO A 167 -10.33 6.58 -19.63
CA PRO A 167 -9.77 5.36 -19.06
C PRO A 167 -9.60 5.49 -17.53
N LEU A 168 -10.01 4.47 -16.78
CA LEU A 168 -9.80 4.40 -15.33
C LEU A 168 -8.43 3.79 -15.00
N SER A 169 -7.37 4.37 -15.57
CA SER A 169 -6.00 3.93 -15.28
C SER A 169 -5.70 4.04 -13.78
N GLY A 170 -5.18 2.96 -13.19
CA GLY A 170 -4.90 2.88 -11.76
C GLY A 170 -6.07 2.43 -10.89
N SER A 171 -7.20 1.99 -11.47
CA SER A 171 -8.31 1.40 -10.68
C SER A 171 -8.06 -0.03 -10.20
N GLY A 172 -6.93 -0.63 -10.56
CA GLY A 172 -6.72 -2.08 -10.44
C GLY A 172 -7.75 -2.87 -11.25
N VAL A 173 -7.87 -4.16 -10.93
CA VAL A 173 -8.81 -5.08 -11.60
C VAL A 173 -10.21 -5.10 -10.98
N ASP A 174 -10.41 -4.38 -9.88
CA ASP A 174 -11.70 -4.14 -9.23
C ASP A 174 -11.82 -2.67 -8.79
N PRO A 175 -12.60 -1.84 -9.50
CA PRO A 175 -12.75 -0.43 -9.20
C PRO A 175 -13.70 -0.17 -8.02
N SER A 176 -14.32 -1.21 -7.43
CA SER A 176 -15.40 -1.04 -6.45
C SER A 176 -14.97 -0.38 -5.14
N HIS A 177 -13.66 -0.35 -4.86
CA HIS A 177 -13.09 0.40 -3.74
C HIS A 177 -13.23 1.93 -3.90
N LEU A 178 -13.43 2.43 -5.12
CA LEU A 178 -13.60 3.85 -5.44
C LEU A 178 -15.04 4.30 -5.17
N GLY A 179 -15.35 4.62 -3.91
CA GLY A 179 -16.72 4.88 -3.46
C GLY A 179 -17.30 6.24 -3.87
N THR A 180 -16.49 7.19 -4.32
CA THR A 180 -16.97 8.56 -4.62
C THR A 180 -16.42 9.11 -5.92
N LEU A 181 -17.31 9.71 -6.72
CA LEU A 181 -16.99 10.52 -7.87
C LEU A 181 -17.02 11.99 -7.44
N VAL A 182 -15.90 12.67 -7.63
CA VAL A 182 -15.72 14.07 -7.27
C VAL A 182 -15.66 14.89 -8.54
N THR A 183 -16.43 15.97 -8.59
CA THR A 183 -16.26 17.04 -9.58
C THR A 183 -15.52 18.18 -8.91
N TYR A 184 -14.44 18.64 -9.52
CA TYR A 184 -13.58 19.69 -8.96
C TYR A 184 -13.35 20.83 -9.95
N SER A 185 -12.91 21.98 -9.44
CA SER A 185 -12.50 23.11 -10.26
C SER A 185 -11.11 22.88 -10.84
N ALA A 186 -11.02 22.81 -12.16
CA ALA A 186 -9.76 22.78 -12.90
C ALA A 186 -9.31 24.20 -13.28
N ALA A 187 -9.67 25.21 -12.48
CA ALA A 187 -9.14 26.56 -12.61
C ALA A 187 -7.61 26.56 -12.49
N THR A 188 -6.96 27.53 -13.14
CA THR A 188 -5.50 27.68 -13.02
C THR A 188 -5.15 28.19 -11.62
N PRO A 189 -4.11 27.66 -10.95
CA PRO A 189 -3.65 28.22 -9.68
C PRO A 189 -3.37 29.72 -9.78
N GLY A 190 -3.92 30.51 -8.85
CA GLY A 190 -3.77 31.97 -8.82
C GLY A 190 -4.69 32.73 -9.79
N GLN A 191 -5.60 32.06 -10.50
CA GLN A 191 -6.63 32.72 -11.29
C GLN A 191 -7.56 33.55 -10.39
N ASP A 192 -7.94 34.75 -10.82
CA ASP A 192 -8.85 35.64 -10.10
C ASP A 192 -10.30 35.15 -10.22
N VAL A 193 -10.67 34.23 -9.32
CA VAL A 193 -12.02 33.66 -9.20
C VAL A 193 -12.40 33.54 -7.72
N PRO A 194 -13.70 33.48 -7.39
CA PRO A 194 -14.14 33.23 -6.01
C PRO A 194 -13.48 31.98 -5.42
N VAL A 195 -13.16 32.03 -4.13
CA VAL A 195 -12.43 30.96 -3.42
C VAL A 195 -13.15 29.60 -3.47
N GLU A 196 -14.46 29.60 -3.64
CA GLU A 196 -15.29 28.40 -3.76
C GLU A 196 -15.09 27.65 -5.08
N ILE A 197 -14.57 28.32 -6.11
CA ILE A 197 -14.25 27.74 -7.43
C ILE A 197 -12.77 27.91 -7.79
N ALA A 198 -11.92 28.25 -6.81
CA ALA A 198 -10.48 28.27 -6.98
C ALA A 198 -9.95 26.88 -7.37
N ALA A 199 -8.70 26.83 -7.84
CA ALA A 199 -8.05 25.59 -8.28
C ALA A 199 -8.22 24.45 -7.25
N ASP A 200 -8.53 23.27 -7.76
CA ASP A 200 -8.64 22.01 -7.01
C ASP A 200 -9.74 22.01 -5.93
N LYS A 201 -10.68 22.96 -5.97
CA LYS A 201 -11.86 22.95 -5.09
C LYS A 201 -12.88 21.91 -5.50
N VAL A 202 -13.39 21.17 -4.52
CA VAL A 202 -14.49 20.22 -4.71
C VAL A 202 -15.80 20.97 -4.91
N LEU A 203 -16.44 20.72 -6.07
CA LEU A 203 -17.67 21.38 -6.51
C LEU A 203 -18.90 20.49 -6.36
N ALA A 204 -18.73 19.17 -6.53
CA ALA A 204 -19.78 18.17 -6.35
C ALA A 204 -19.17 16.85 -5.88
N VAL A 205 -19.94 16.06 -5.13
CA VAL A 205 -19.58 14.72 -4.69
C VAL A 205 -20.77 13.81 -4.89
N THR A 206 -20.56 12.70 -5.60
CA THR A 206 -21.59 11.70 -5.87
C THR A 206 -21.08 10.34 -5.40
N THR A 207 -21.89 9.62 -4.63
CA THR A 207 -21.59 8.23 -4.26
C THR A 207 -21.70 7.33 -5.48
N VAL A 208 -20.67 6.53 -5.73
CA VAL A 208 -20.66 5.53 -6.79
C VAL A 208 -21.15 4.21 -6.22
N ARG A 209 -22.25 3.70 -6.74
CA ARG A 209 -22.81 2.40 -6.34
C ARG A 209 -22.39 1.36 -7.36
N TRP A 210 -21.41 0.56 -6.98
CA TRP A 210 -20.87 -0.50 -7.82
C TRP A 210 -21.72 -1.76 -7.76
N SER A 211 -21.86 -2.41 -8.92
CA SER A 211 -22.49 -3.71 -9.13
C SER A 211 -21.54 -4.57 -9.96
N VAL A 212 -20.36 -4.85 -9.40
CA VAL A 212 -19.34 -5.68 -10.05
C VAL A 212 -19.75 -7.15 -9.98
N PRO A 213 -19.85 -7.87 -11.11
CA PRO A 213 -20.13 -9.30 -11.10
C PRO A 213 -19.08 -10.07 -10.30
N ALA A 214 -19.50 -11.11 -9.57
CA ALA A 214 -18.57 -11.97 -8.86
C ALA A 214 -17.59 -12.63 -9.83
N ARG A 215 -16.29 -12.55 -9.51
CA ARG A 215 -15.20 -13.10 -10.34
C ARG A 215 -14.60 -14.31 -9.62
N GLN A 216 -14.26 -15.34 -10.38
CA GLN A 216 -13.60 -16.53 -9.85
C GLN A 216 -12.12 -16.52 -10.20
N THR A 217 -11.29 -17.09 -9.33
CA THR A 217 -9.83 -17.24 -9.51
C THR A 217 -9.42 -18.62 -9.02
N ASN A 218 -8.28 -19.13 -9.50
CA ASN A 218 -7.62 -20.32 -8.96
C ASN A 218 -6.55 -19.99 -7.90
N VAL A 219 -6.35 -18.72 -7.56
CA VAL A 219 -5.37 -18.26 -6.57
C VAL A 219 -6.12 -18.00 -5.26
N HIS A 220 -5.84 -18.80 -4.23
CA HIS A 220 -6.54 -18.74 -2.94
C HIS A 220 -5.55 -18.71 -1.77
N PRO A 221 -4.88 -17.57 -1.52
CA PRO A 221 -3.95 -17.45 -0.41
C PRO A 221 -4.63 -17.76 0.93
N LYS A 222 -3.97 -18.59 1.75
CA LYS A 222 -4.42 -18.94 3.09
C LYS A 222 -3.24 -18.88 4.05
N ASP A 223 -3.33 -18.03 5.06
CA ASP A 223 -2.25 -17.91 6.04
C ASP A 223 -2.12 -19.18 6.89
N ALA A 224 -1.00 -19.91 6.75
CA ALA A 224 -0.65 -21.04 7.60
C ALA A 224 0.09 -20.63 8.88
N GLY A 225 0.32 -19.34 9.10
CA GLY A 225 1.08 -18.78 10.21
C GLY A 225 2.54 -18.53 9.88
N ALA A 226 3.21 -17.77 10.74
CA ALA A 226 4.63 -17.45 10.60
C ALA A 226 5.49 -18.72 10.59
N ARG A 227 6.56 -18.70 9.78
CA ARG A 227 7.52 -19.79 9.64
C ARG A 227 8.89 -19.22 9.26
N ALA A 228 9.92 -20.07 9.26
CA ALA A 228 11.27 -19.68 8.82
C ALA A 228 11.20 -18.93 7.48
N ASN A 229 11.88 -17.77 7.43
CA ASN A 229 11.94 -16.87 6.28
C ASN A 229 10.58 -16.40 5.71
N ALA A 230 9.53 -16.42 6.53
CA ALA A 230 8.22 -15.85 6.24
C ALA A 230 7.57 -15.36 7.55
N ASN A 231 8.27 -14.47 8.24
CA ASN A 231 7.97 -13.97 9.58
C ASN A 231 7.21 -12.63 9.58
N GLY A 232 6.96 -12.06 8.40
CA GLY A 232 6.16 -10.86 8.21
C GLY A 232 4.72 -10.99 8.71
N GLN A 233 4.01 -9.87 8.68
CA GLN A 233 2.70 -9.73 9.29
C GLN A 233 1.62 -9.61 8.23
N VAL A 234 0.52 -10.35 8.40
CA VAL A 234 -0.71 -10.06 7.66
C VAL A 234 -1.34 -8.81 8.27
N THR A 235 -1.37 -7.72 7.51
CA THR A 235 -1.84 -6.40 7.97
C THR A 235 -3.29 -6.11 7.60
N ALA A 236 -3.87 -6.90 6.69
CA ALA A 236 -5.27 -6.82 6.32
C ALA A 236 -5.82 -8.21 5.98
N ALA A 237 -7.09 -8.43 6.30
CA ALA A 237 -7.84 -9.64 5.94
C ALA A 237 -9.26 -9.27 5.50
N ALA A 238 -9.84 -10.10 4.64
CA ALA A 238 -11.25 -10.04 4.29
C ALA A 238 -12.12 -10.43 5.50
N ALA A 239 -13.41 -10.07 5.46
CA ALA A 239 -14.38 -10.51 6.48
C ALA A 239 -14.49 -12.04 6.59
N SER A 240 -14.16 -12.77 5.52
CA SER A 240 -14.08 -14.24 5.50
C SER A 240 -12.81 -14.80 6.16
N GLY A 241 -11.86 -13.96 6.56
CA GLY A 241 -10.56 -14.36 7.11
C GLY A 241 -9.47 -14.60 6.06
N ALA A 242 -9.76 -14.45 4.76
CA ALA A 242 -8.72 -14.54 3.73
C ALA A 242 -7.71 -13.38 3.88
N PRO A 243 -6.39 -13.63 3.82
CA PRO A 243 -5.39 -12.57 3.93
C PRO A 243 -5.44 -11.66 2.70
N LYS A 244 -5.29 -10.35 2.90
CA LYS A 244 -5.29 -9.35 1.82
C LYS A 244 -3.94 -8.68 1.63
N THR A 245 -3.21 -8.46 2.72
CA THR A 245 -1.95 -7.72 2.68
C THR A 245 -0.95 -8.34 3.63
N TYR A 246 0.28 -8.50 3.16
CA TYR A 246 1.41 -8.99 3.93
C TYR A 246 2.53 -7.96 3.94
N ARG A 247 2.99 -7.59 5.14
CA ARG A 247 4.15 -6.72 5.32
C ARG A 247 5.38 -7.58 5.56
N VAL A 248 6.31 -7.50 4.61
CA VAL A 248 7.56 -8.27 4.60
C VAL A 248 8.41 -7.97 5.83
N ALA A 249 8.87 -9.01 6.52
CA ALA A 249 9.85 -8.90 7.61
C ALA A 249 11.29 -8.96 7.07
N PRO A 250 12.30 -8.59 7.88
CA PRO A 250 13.69 -8.91 7.57
C PRO A 250 13.86 -10.39 7.24
N ASP A 251 14.70 -10.68 6.25
CA ASP A 251 15.09 -12.03 5.81
C ASP A 251 13.95 -12.91 5.26
N ASP A 252 12.79 -12.32 4.95
CA ASP A 252 11.73 -13.03 4.25
C ASP A 252 12.17 -13.39 2.81
N LEU A 253 12.00 -14.66 2.44
CA LEU A 253 12.26 -15.16 1.10
C LEU A 253 10.95 -15.31 0.33
N ILE A 254 10.94 -14.97 -0.96
CA ILE A 254 9.68 -15.00 -1.73
C ILE A 254 9.06 -16.40 -1.81
N GLY A 255 9.88 -17.45 -1.94
CA GLY A 255 9.42 -18.84 -1.94
C GLY A 255 8.81 -19.26 -0.60
N ASP A 256 9.45 -18.86 0.51
CA ASP A 256 8.95 -19.16 1.84
C ASP A 256 7.70 -18.36 2.20
N VAL A 257 7.57 -17.13 1.71
CA VAL A 257 6.33 -16.34 1.84
C VAL A 257 5.22 -16.96 0.99
N ALA A 258 5.46 -17.32 -0.27
CA ALA A 258 4.46 -17.92 -1.14
C ALA A 258 3.90 -19.23 -0.54
N ALA A 259 4.78 -20.14 -0.11
CA ALA A 259 4.33 -21.39 0.48
C ALA A 259 3.75 -21.24 1.90
N ARG A 260 3.98 -20.14 2.64
CA ARG A 260 3.22 -19.81 3.86
C ARG A 260 1.75 -19.60 3.54
N PHE A 261 1.47 -19.00 2.38
CA PHE A 261 0.12 -18.74 1.91
C PHE A 261 -0.47 -19.87 1.05
N GLY A 262 0.27 -20.97 0.88
CA GLY A 262 -0.17 -22.11 0.07
C GLY A 262 -0.30 -21.80 -1.42
N ILE A 263 0.47 -20.82 -1.92
CA ILE A 263 0.51 -20.43 -3.33
C ILE A 263 1.92 -20.58 -3.90
N SER A 264 2.07 -20.53 -5.22
CA SER A 264 3.39 -20.55 -5.88
C SER A 264 4.03 -19.15 -5.91
N VAL A 265 5.34 -19.08 -6.17
CA VAL A 265 6.03 -17.81 -6.45
C VAL A 265 5.40 -17.13 -7.67
N ARG A 266 4.98 -17.91 -8.67
CA ARG A 266 4.29 -17.40 -9.87
C ARG A 266 2.98 -16.70 -9.52
N ASP A 267 2.20 -17.25 -8.59
CA ASP A 267 0.95 -16.64 -8.13
C ASP A 267 1.23 -15.35 -7.35
N LEU A 268 2.26 -15.36 -6.50
CA LEU A 268 2.64 -14.18 -5.72
C LEU A 268 3.14 -13.03 -6.61
N VAL A 269 3.89 -13.34 -7.67
CA VAL A 269 4.27 -12.36 -8.71
C VAL A 269 3.06 -11.86 -9.49
N TRP A 270 2.10 -12.73 -9.81
CA TRP A 270 0.87 -12.31 -10.48
C TRP A 270 0.00 -11.39 -9.61
N LEU A 271 -0.02 -11.61 -8.30
CA LEU A 271 -0.68 -10.73 -7.33
C LEU A 271 0.03 -9.38 -7.15
N ASN A 272 1.33 -9.30 -7.49
CA ASN A 272 2.21 -8.17 -7.23
C ASN A 272 3.07 -7.86 -8.47
N GLU A 273 2.44 -7.27 -9.48
CA GLU A 273 3.12 -6.96 -10.73
C GLU A 273 4.37 -6.08 -10.47
N GLY A 274 5.51 -6.51 -11.02
CA GLY A 274 6.78 -5.80 -10.84
C GLY A 274 7.46 -6.00 -9.48
N VAL A 275 7.01 -6.94 -8.64
CA VAL A 275 7.73 -7.31 -7.42
C VAL A 275 9.19 -7.70 -7.74
N GLN A 276 10.11 -7.27 -6.89
CA GLN A 276 11.54 -7.48 -7.04
C GLN A 276 12.10 -8.22 -5.82
N VAL A 277 13.15 -9.00 -6.06
CA VAL A 277 13.94 -9.72 -5.06
C VAL A 277 15.42 -9.45 -5.26
N PHE A 278 16.24 -9.75 -4.25
CA PHE A 278 17.69 -9.68 -4.30
C PHE A 278 18.32 -10.93 -3.68
N GLY A 279 19.64 -11.08 -3.87
CA GLY A 279 20.36 -12.29 -3.47
C GLY A 279 20.01 -13.50 -4.34
N GLU A 280 20.79 -14.56 -4.21
CA GLU A 280 20.53 -15.85 -4.85
C GLU A 280 19.29 -16.54 -4.25
N ASP A 281 19.08 -16.36 -2.94
CA ASP A 281 17.95 -16.94 -2.21
C ASP A 281 16.60 -16.22 -2.45
N GLN A 282 16.61 -15.11 -3.20
CA GLN A 282 15.43 -14.31 -3.55
C GLN A 282 14.74 -13.66 -2.34
N HIS A 283 15.53 -12.88 -1.59
CA HIS A 283 15.06 -12.04 -0.49
C HIS A 283 14.09 -10.97 -0.97
N LEU A 284 13.01 -10.79 -0.21
CA LEU A 284 12.07 -9.69 -0.37
C LEU A 284 12.60 -8.45 0.38
N TYR A 285 12.31 -7.26 -0.17
CA TYR A 285 12.62 -6.02 0.52
C TYR A 285 11.76 -5.85 1.76
N GLN A 286 12.41 -5.72 2.92
CA GLN A 286 11.75 -5.45 4.19
C GLN A 286 10.74 -4.31 4.07
N ASP A 287 9.63 -4.42 4.82
CA ASP A 287 8.57 -3.42 4.91
C ASP A 287 7.75 -3.22 3.63
N THR A 288 8.11 -3.91 2.54
CA THR A 288 7.30 -3.99 1.33
C THR A 288 5.93 -4.58 1.67
N SER A 289 4.89 -3.98 1.11
CA SER A 289 3.52 -4.45 1.27
C SER A 289 3.14 -5.30 0.06
N LEU A 290 3.00 -6.61 0.26
CA LEU A 290 2.55 -7.54 -0.77
C LEU A 290 1.03 -7.67 -0.72
N ASN A 291 0.40 -7.54 -1.88
CA ASN A 291 -0.99 -7.90 -2.11
C ASN A 291 -1.15 -9.43 -2.09
N LEU A 292 -2.17 -9.89 -1.36
CA LEU A 292 -2.62 -11.28 -1.30
C LEU A 292 -4.08 -11.43 -1.77
N ASP A 293 -4.72 -10.33 -2.18
CA ASP A 293 -6.08 -10.33 -2.69
C ASP A 293 -6.08 -10.35 -4.23
N PRO A 294 -6.56 -11.42 -4.88
CA PRO A 294 -6.68 -11.48 -6.34
C PRO A 294 -7.50 -10.34 -6.97
N LEU A 295 -8.42 -9.74 -6.20
CA LEU A 295 -9.22 -8.59 -6.64
C LEU A 295 -8.55 -7.25 -6.32
N GLY A 296 -7.53 -7.24 -5.48
CA GLY A 296 -6.77 -6.04 -5.08
C GLY A 296 -5.52 -5.77 -5.92
N ARG A 297 -5.29 -6.51 -7.00
CA ARG A 297 -4.13 -6.35 -7.90
C ARG A 297 -4.30 -5.19 -8.88
#